data_AF-A0A0A2MH97-F1
#
_entry.id   AF-A0A0A2MH97-F1
#
_cell.length_a   1.000
_cell.length_b   1.000
_cell.length_c   1.000
_cell.angle_alpha   90.00
_cell.angle_beta   90.00
_cell.angle_gamma   90.00
#
_symmetry.space_group_name_H-M   'P 1'
#
loop_
_entity.id
_entity.type
_entity.pdbx_description
1 polymer ?
#
loop_
_entity_poly.entity_id
_entity_poly.type
_entity_poly.pdbx_seq_one_letter_code
_entity_poly.pdbx_strand_id
1 'polypeptide(L)'
;MVTKEELEKRYAELSNKELLDIIENKFSYTELAIAVALEEISKRKLDEDDIKAYKNTKIKEFNTFIQKNIVNDLSFFQKLIFFFIWLPFLNFPLRRNFYEDGYVLKLKQACYYSWTGFIFCILASIIDSNFFDKEKIILLIIWMLSFIIAYFFDERFNRQNQIAKLQRYYSNPESDEEIMDDEENQTLP
;
A
#
# COMPACT_ATOMS: atom_id res chain seq x y z
N MET A 1 11.75 -33.52 4.70
CA MET A 1 12.82 -32.99 3.83
C MET A 1 12.34 -33.17 2.40
N VAL A 2 12.37 -32.11 1.60
CA VAL A 2 12.02 -32.18 0.18
C VAL A 2 13.20 -32.79 -0.57
N THR A 3 12.95 -33.73 -1.49
CA THR A 3 14.02 -34.39 -2.26
C THR A 3 14.33 -33.65 -3.57
N LYS A 4 15.52 -33.87 -4.13
CA LYS A 4 15.95 -33.24 -5.40
C LYS A 4 14.99 -33.59 -6.56
N GLU A 5 14.58 -34.86 -6.63
CA GLU A 5 13.69 -35.37 -7.68
C GLU A 5 12.28 -34.75 -7.61
N GLU A 6 11.75 -34.52 -6.41
CA GLU A 6 10.47 -33.83 -6.23
C GLU A 6 10.54 -32.35 -6.66
N LEU A 7 11.66 -31.67 -6.38
CA LEU A 7 11.89 -30.29 -6.81
C LEU A 7 12.06 -30.18 -8.32
N GLU A 8 12.81 -31.10 -8.94
CA GLU A 8 12.98 -31.12 -10.40
C GLU A 8 11.64 -31.29 -11.11
N LYS A 9 10.80 -32.23 -10.64
CA LYS A 9 9.46 -32.44 -11.20
C LYS A 9 8.58 -31.20 -11.05
N ARG A 10 8.62 -30.57 -9.88
CA ARG A 10 7.84 -29.36 -9.59
C ARG A 10 8.31 -28.16 -10.42
N TYR A 11 9.62 -28.00 -10.59
CA TYR A 11 10.20 -26.84 -11.28
C TYR A 11 10.10 -26.99 -12.80
N ALA A 12 10.01 -28.22 -13.31
CA ALA A 12 9.67 -28.48 -14.70
C ALA A 12 8.28 -27.96 -15.09
N GLU A 13 7.32 -27.89 -14.15
CA GLU A 13 5.97 -27.37 -14.39
C GLU A 13 5.88 -25.83 -14.26
N LEU A 14 6.88 -25.18 -13.66
CA LEU A 14 6.91 -23.74 -13.48
C LEU A 14 7.16 -23.00 -14.80
N SER A 15 6.62 -21.79 -14.91
CA SER A 15 6.91 -20.86 -16.00
C SER A 15 8.32 -20.27 -15.89
N ASN A 16 8.84 -19.75 -17.01
CA ASN A 16 10.15 -19.10 -17.03
C ASN A 16 10.23 -17.89 -16.07
N LYS A 17 9.12 -17.17 -15.88
CA LYS A 17 9.05 -16.04 -14.93
C LYS A 17 9.22 -16.52 -13.49
N GLU A 18 8.56 -17.61 -13.12
CA GLU A 18 8.61 -18.18 -11.76
C GLU A 18 9.98 -18.76 -11.44
N LEU A 19 10.65 -19.39 -12.41
CA LEU A 19 12.02 -19.88 -12.24
C LEU A 19 13.01 -18.74 -12.01
N LEU A 20 12.85 -17.61 -12.73
CA LEU A 20 13.69 -16.43 -12.54
C LEU A 20 13.41 -15.74 -11.19
N ASP A 21 12.17 -15.73 -10.71
CA ASP A 21 11.81 -15.22 -9.38
C ASP A 21 12.51 -16.01 -8.25
N ILE A 22 12.65 -17.33 -8.39
CA ILE A 22 13.37 -18.18 -7.42
C ILE A 22 14.86 -17.80 -7.34
N ILE A 23 15.49 -17.50 -8.48
CA ILE A 23 16.90 -17.07 -8.52
C ILE A 23 17.06 -15.67 -7.95
N GLU A 24 16.16 -14.75 -8.28
CA GLU A 24 16.20 -13.38 -7.80
C GLU A 24 16.03 -13.31 -6.29
N ASN A 25 15.19 -14.18 -5.72
CA ASN A 25 14.95 -14.28 -4.28
C ASN A 25 15.72 -15.44 -3.60
N LYS A 26 16.99 -15.62 -3.95
CA LYS A 26 17.86 -16.72 -3.51
C LYS A 26 17.91 -16.95 -1.98
N PHE A 27 17.67 -15.94 -1.15
CA PHE A 27 17.74 -16.08 0.31
C PHE A 27 16.49 -16.75 0.91
N SER A 28 15.36 -16.69 0.20
CA SER A 28 14.11 -17.33 0.62
C SER A 28 14.07 -18.83 0.30
N TYR A 29 15.09 -19.37 -0.39
CA TYR A 29 15.13 -20.74 -0.86
C TYR A 29 16.37 -21.49 -0.37
N THR A 30 16.22 -22.80 -0.21
CA THR A 30 17.36 -23.67 0.08
C THR A 30 18.34 -23.70 -1.10
N GLU A 31 19.64 -23.86 -0.82
CA GLU A 31 20.68 -23.99 -1.86
C GLU A 31 20.34 -25.08 -2.88
N LEU A 32 19.75 -26.19 -2.42
CA LEU A 32 19.31 -27.30 -3.28
C LEU A 32 18.20 -26.89 -4.24
N ALA A 33 17.24 -26.07 -3.79
CA ALA A 33 16.20 -25.52 -4.65
C ALA A 33 16.78 -24.54 -5.70
N ILE A 34 17.74 -23.70 -5.33
CA ILE A 34 18.40 -22.77 -6.25
C ILE A 34 19.17 -23.55 -7.32
N ALA A 35 19.90 -24.59 -6.93
CA ALA A 35 20.64 -25.44 -7.86
C ALA A 35 19.71 -26.11 -8.88
N VAL A 36 18.57 -26.65 -8.44
CA VAL A 36 17.56 -27.25 -9.33
C VAL A 36 16.94 -26.21 -10.27
N ALA A 37 16.66 -24.99 -9.80
CA ALA A 37 16.14 -23.91 -10.64
C ALA A 37 17.16 -23.49 -11.72
N LEU A 38 18.45 -23.39 -11.37
CA LEU A 38 19.53 -23.09 -12.31
C LEU A 38 19.70 -24.19 -13.37
N GLU A 39 19.65 -25.46 -12.95
CA GLU A 39 19.69 -26.61 -13.87
C GLU A 39 18.52 -26.56 -14.86
N GLU A 40 17.31 -26.27 -14.39
CA GLU A 40 16.11 -26.20 -15.22
C GLU A 40 16.13 -25.00 -16.18
N ILE A 41 16.62 -23.84 -15.73
CA ILE A 41 16.83 -22.66 -16.58
C ILE A 41 17.86 -22.94 -17.68
N SER A 42 18.94 -23.66 -17.34
CA SER A 42 19.96 -24.07 -18.31
C SER A 42 19.40 -25.06 -19.34
N LYS A 43 18.58 -26.04 -18.92
CA LYS A 43 17.88 -26.97 -19.82
C LYS A 43 16.97 -26.25 -20.82
N ARG A 44 16.28 -25.19 -20.37
CA ARG A 44 15.36 -24.39 -21.18
C ARG A 44 16.06 -23.40 -22.11
N LYS A 45 17.38 -23.23 -21.98
CA LYS A 45 18.20 -22.30 -22.78
C LYS A 45 17.61 -20.89 -22.81
N LEU A 46 17.24 -20.37 -21.65
CA LEU A 46 16.81 -18.98 -21.51
C LEU A 46 17.92 -18.06 -22.00
N ASP A 47 17.58 -17.20 -22.96
CA ASP A 47 18.54 -16.27 -23.56
C ASP A 47 18.67 -14.99 -22.70
N GLU A 48 19.71 -14.20 -22.94
CA GLU A 48 19.87 -12.88 -22.32
C GLU A 48 18.66 -11.98 -22.55
N ASP A 49 18.01 -12.13 -23.72
CA ASP A 49 16.79 -11.41 -24.07
C ASP A 49 15.59 -11.79 -23.19
N ASP A 50 15.47 -13.05 -22.77
CA ASP A 50 14.41 -13.49 -21.85
C ASP A 50 14.60 -12.92 -20.44
N ILE A 51 15.86 -12.91 -19.96
CA ILE A 51 16.23 -12.30 -18.68
C ILE A 51 15.95 -10.79 -18.72
N LYS A 52 16.27 -10.14 -19.84
CA LYS A 52 16.02 -8.72 -20.05
C LYS A 52 14.52 -8.41 -20.12
N ALA A 53 13.73 -9.26 -20.79
CA ALA A 53 12.28 -9.14 -20.85
C ALA A 53 11.64 -9.30 -19.46
N TYR A 54 12.12 -10.25 -18.66
CA TYR A 54 11.72 -10.43 -17.27
C TYR A 54 12.02 -9.19 -16.42
N LYS A 55 13.26 -8.70 -16.44
CA LYS A 55 13.66 -7.49 -15.71
C LYS A 55 12.85 -6.27 -16.13
N ASN A 56 12.63 -6.09 -17.43
CA ASN A 56 11.80 -5.01 -17.94
C ASN A 56 10.34 -5.13 -17.47
N THR A 57 9.81 -6.35 -17.37
CA THR A 57 8.46 -6.60 -16.86
C THR A 57 8.36 -6.23 -15.38
N LYS A 58 9.33 -6.64 -14.55
CA LYS A 58 9.42 -6.23 -13.14
C LYS A 58 9.55 -4.72 -12.97
N ILE A 59 10.40 -4.07 -13.77
CA ILE A 59 10.54 -2.60 -13.78
C ILE A 59 9.22 -1.92 -14.17
N LYS A 60 8.49 -2.48 -15.14
CA LYS A 60 7.20 -1.93 -15.57
C LYS A 60 6.12 -2.12 -14.51
N GLU A 61 6.05 -3.29 -13.88
CA GLU A 61 5.17 -3.58 -12.74
C GLU A 61 5.46 -2.61 -11.59
N PHE A 62 6.74 -2.43 -11.26
CA PHE A 62 7.23 -1.47 -10.28
C PHE A 62 6.81 -0.04 -10.63
N ASN A 63 7.10 0.43 -11.85
CA ASN A 63 6.75 1.78 -12.27
C ASN A 63 5.24 2.02 -12.25
N THR A 64 4.46 1.01 -12.65
CA THR A 64 3.00 1.08 -12.59
C THR A 64 2.52 1.17 -11.15
N PHE A 65 3.10 0.39 -10.24
CA PHE A 65 2.78 0.46 -8.82
C PHE A 65 3.16 1.81 -8.19
N ILE A 66 4.35 2.32 -8.49
CA ILE A 66 4.83 3.64 -8.05
C ILE A 66 3.92 4.74 -8.58
N GLN A 67 3.59 4.73 -9.87
CA GLN A 67 2.66 5.69 -10.44
C GLN A 67 1.27 5.59 -9.80
N LYS A 68 0.83 4.37 -9.48
CA LYS A 68 -0.46 4.12 -8.82
C LYS A 68 -0.49 4.59 -7.37
N ASN A 69 0.58 4.41 -6.61
CA ASN A 69 0.61 4.60 -5.15
C ASN A 69 1.41 5.82 -4.68
N ILE A 70 2.20 6.46 -5.53
CA ILE A 70 2.97 7.67 -5.19
C ILE A 70 2.42 8.89 -5.94
N VAL A 71 2.09 8.73 -7.22
CA VAL A 71 1.65 9.86 -8.06
C VAL A 71 0.14 10.09 -7.97
N ASN A 72 -0.65 9.01 -7.94
CA ASN A 72 -2.11 9.10 -7.90
C ASN A 72 -2.64 9.18 -6.47
N ASP A 73 -2.72 10.38 -5.92
CA ASP A 73 -3.32 10.64 -4.62
C ASP A 73 -4.84 10.78 -4.68
N LEU A 74 -5.47 10.89 -3.50
CA LEU A 74 -6.88 11.26 -3.40
C LEU A 74 -7.07 12.67 -3.97
N SER A 75 -8.07 12.85 -4.84
CA SER A 75 -8.40 14.19 -5.32
C SER A 75 -8.88 15.07 -4.17
N PHE A 76 -8.72 16.39 -4.30
CA PHE A 76 -9.18 17.35 -3.29
C PHE A 76 -10.66 17.14 -2.90
N PHE A 77 -11.53 16.88 -3.90
CA PHE A 77 -12.94 16.58 -3.66
C PHE A 77 -13.17 15.27 -2.91
N GLN A 78 -12.38 14.22 -3.19
CA GLN A 78 -12.45 12.99 -2.42
C GLN A 78 -12.03 13.23 -0.97
N LYS A 79 -10.97 14.02 -0.72
CA LYS A 79 -10.54 14.40 0.64
C LYS A 79 -11.66 15.11 1.40
N LEU A 80 -12.36 16.05 0.74
CA LEU A 80 -13.54 16.71 1.30
C LEU A 80 -14.65 15.71 1.63
N ILE A 81 -14.99 14.81 0.70
CA ILE A 81 -16.04 13.80 0.90
C ILE A 81 -15.72 12.94 2.11
N PHE A 82 -14.52 12.36 2.21
CA PHE A 82 -14.15 11.52 3.35
C PHE A 82 -14.13 12.30 4.66
N PHE A 83 -13.73 13.57 4.65
CA PHE A 83 -13.70 14.39 5.85
C PHE A 83 -15.10 14.76 6.37
N PHE A 84 -16.00 15.23 5.49
CA PHE A 84 -17.33 15.67 5.90
C PHE A 84 -18.33 14.51 6.04
N ILE A 85 -18.18 13.49 5.19
CA ILE A 85 -19.02 12.29 5.19
C ILE A 85 -18.20 11.17 5.81
N TRP A 86 -17.97 11.22 7.12
CA TRP A 86 -17.14 10.22 7.82
C TRP A 86 -17.86 8.91 8.14
N LEU A 87 -19.17 8.80 7.85
CA LEU A 87 -19.97 7.62 8.15
C LEU A 87 -19.43 6.38 7.39
N PRO A 88 -19.07 5.29 8.11
CA PRO A 88 -18.45 4.11 7.50
C PRO A 88 -19.29 3.50 6.37
N PHE A 89 -20.62 3.52 6.50
CA PHE A 89 -21.54 2.96 5.51
C PHE A 89 -21.51 3.70 4.17
N LEU A 90 -21.41 5.04 4.19
CA LEU A 90 -21.39 5.85 2.97
C LEU A 90 -20.04 5.76 2.24
N ASN A 91 -18.96 5.61 3.01
CA ASN A 91 -17.60 5.51 2.47
C ASN A 91 -17.20 4.10 2.05
N PHE A 92 -17.93 3.07 2.51
CA PHE A 92 -17.63 1.67 2.22
C PHE A 92 -17.46 1.36 0.73
N PRO A 93 -18.38 1.73 -0.19
CA PRO A 93 -18.21 1.41 -1.62
C PRO A 93 -16.99 2.08 -2.23
N LEU A 94 -16.69 3.32 -1.85
CA LEU A 94 -15.52 4.04 -2.36
C LEU A 94 -14.20 3.40 -1.87
N ARG A 95 -14.15 3.01 -0.60
CA ARG A 95 -12.99 2.32 -0.02
C ARG A 95 -12.79 0.93 -0.62
N ARG A 96 -13.87 0.21 -0.90
CA ARG A 96 -13.82 -1.10 -1.55
C ARG A 96 -13.23 -1.01 -2.96
N ASN A 97 -13.63 -0.03 -3.75
CA ASN A 97 -13.04 0.18 -5.08
C ASN A 97 -11.52 0.42 -4.99
N PHE A 98 -11.07 1.24 -4.03
CA PHE A 98 -9.63 1.45 -3.83
C PHE A 98 -8.88 0.19 -3.39
N TYR A 99 -9.53 -0.65 -2.58
CA TYR A 99 -8.96 -1.92 -2.14
C TYR A 99 -8.84 -2.92 -3.29
N GLU A 100 -9.91 -3.11 -4.07
CA GLU A 100 -9.92 -4.00 -5.25
C GLU A 100 -8.92 -3.56 -6.32
N ASP A 101 -8.74 -2.26 -6.48
CA ASP A 101 -7.72 -1.70 -7.36
C ASP A 101 -6.30 -1.77 -6.73
N GLY A 102 -6.11 -2.02 -5.44
CA GLY A 102 -4.78 -2.01 -4.81
C GLY A 102 -4.16 -0.60 -4.66
N TYR A 103 -4.98 0.44 -4.51
CA TYR A 103 -4.53 1.79 -4.16
C TYR A 103 -4.31 1.91 -2.63
N VAL A 104 -3.12 1.56 -2.17
CA VAL A 104 -2.74 1.60 -0.74
C VAL A 104 -2.73 3.02 -0.20
N LEU A 105 -2.14 3.97 -0.94
CA LEU A 105 -2.04 5.37 -0.50
C LEU A 105 -3.43 6.01 -0.35
N LYS A 106 -4.30 5.82 -1.36
CA LYS A 106 -5.66 6.36 -1.34
C LYS A 106 -6.47 5.79 -0.19
N LEU A 107 -6.31 4.50 0.12
CA LEU A 107 -7.00 3.88 1.24
C LEU A 107 -6.57 4.46 2.59
N LYS A 108 -5.25 4.68 2.79
CA LYS A 108 -4.71 5.32 3.99
C LYS A 108 -5.19 6.76 4.13
N GLN A 109 -5.16 7.53 3.05
CA GLN A 109 -5.69 8.90 3.02
C GLN A 109 -7.19 8.93 3.33
N ALA A 110 -8.00 8.10 2.69
CA ALA A 110 -9.43 8.01 2.94
C ALA A 110 -9.74 7.68 4.42
N CYS A 111 -8.98 6.77 5.03
CA CYS A 111 -9.09 6.43 6.44
C CYS A 111 -8.74 7.63 7.33
N TYR A 112 -7.61 8.29 7.06
CA TYR A 112 -7.17 9.48 7.78
C TYR A 112 -8.21 10.61 7.74
N TYR A 113 -8.73 10.97 6.56
CA TYR A 113 -9.72 12.04 6.43
C TYR A 113 -11.05 11.67 7.11
N SER A 114 -11.48 10.40 7.04
CA SER A 114 -12.68 9.93 7.74
C SER A 114 -12.55 10.06 9.26
N TRP A 115 -11.42 9.58 9.83
CA TRP A 115 -11.19 9.65 11.26
C TRP A 115 -10.98 11.06 11.77
N THR A 116 -10.19 11.87 11.06
CA THR A 116 -9.99 13.28 11.45
C THR A 116 -11.27 14.08 11.35
N GLY A 117 -12.05 13.88 10.29
CA GLY A 117 -13.38 14.47 10.13
C GLY A 117 -14.32 14.15 11.29
N PHE A 118 -14.35 12.88 11.70
CA PHE A 118 -15.12 12.42 12.87
C PHE A 118 -14.65 13.08 14.18
N ILE A 119 -13.34 13.08 14.44
CA ILE A 119 -12.75 13.69 15.65
C ILE A 119 -13.07 15.19 15.70
N PHE A 120 -12.85 15.92 14.60
CA PHE A 120 -13.15 17.34 14.55
C PHE A 120 -14.65 17.63 14.66
N CYS A 121 -15.51 16.76 14.13
CA CYS A 121 -16.96 16.87 14.30
C CYS A 121 -17.37 16.75 15.78
N ILE A 122 -16.78 15.79 16.52
CA ILE A 122 -17.00 15.65 17.97
C ILE A 122 -16.51 16.89 18.72
N LEU A 123 -15.27 17.33 18.47
CA LEU A 123 -14.70 18.50 19.13
C LEU A 123 -15.54 19.77 18.88
N ALA A 124 -15.96 19.96 17.64
CA ALA A 124 -16.79 21.09 17.24
C ALA A 124 -18.16 21.05 17.94
N SER A 125 -18.76 19.86 18.06
CA SER A 125 -20.03 19.66 18.80
C SER A 125 -19.90 19.96 20.30
N ILE A 126 -18.77 19.57 20.92
CA ILE A 126 -18.49 19.89 22.33
C ILE A 126 -18.34 21.42 22.50
N ILE A 127 -17.62 22.09 21.62
CA ILE A 127 -17.44 23.55 21.67
C ILE A 127 -18.78 24.26 21.50
N ASP A 128 -19.59 23.86 20.53
CA ASP A 128 -20.93 24.43 20.27
C ASP A 128 -21.80 24.35 21.52
N SER A 129 -21.87 23.16 22.14
CA SER A 129 -22.69 22.92 23.34
C SER A 129 -22.31 23.75 24.57
N ASN A 130 -21.05 24.22 24.66
CA ASN A 130 -20.56 24.96 25.83
C ASN A 130 -20.48 26.47 25.61
N PHE A 131 -20.34 26.94 24.36
CA PHE A 131 -20.00 28.33 24.06
C PHE A 131 -20.97 29.04 23.10
N PHE A 132 -21.71 28.31 22.26
CA PHE A 132 -22.46 28.90 21.14
C PHE A 132 -23.90 28.37 21.07
N ASP A 133 -24.76 28.81 21.99
CA ASP A 133 -26.15 28.34 22.08
C ASP A 133 -27.02 28.61 20.82
N LYS A 134 -26.61 29.51 19.90
CA LYS A 134 -27.47 29.93 18.76
C LYS A 134 -26.79 30.13 17.41
N GLU A 135 -25.46 30.05 17.32
CA GLU A 135 -24.73 30.41 16.09
C GLU A 135 -24.17 29.18 15.36
N LYS A 136 -25.07 28.36 14.81
CA LYS A 136 -24.72 27.17 14.00
C LYS A 136 -23.78 27.47 12.81
N ILE A 137 -23.75 28.72 12.36
CA ILE A 137 -22.84 29.17 11.31
C ILE A 137 -21.38 29.16 11.79
N ILE A 138 -21.11 29.55 13.05
CA ILE A 138 -19.77 29.53 13.62
C ILE A 138 -19.25 28.09 13.68
N LEU A 139 -20.08 27.14 14.10
CA LEU A 139 -19.75 25.72 14.11
C LEU A 139 -19.29 25.22 12.73
N LEU A 140 -20.05 25.57 11.68
CA LEU A 140 -19.70 25.20 10.31
C LEU A 140 -18.36 25.81 9.87
N ILE A 141 -18.10 27.08 10.20
CA ILE A 141 -16.83 27.75 9.89
C ILE A 141 -15.67 27.07 10.60
N ILE A 142 -15.79 26.75 11.89
CA ILE A 142 -14.76 26.05 12.66
C ILE A 142 -14.48 24.67 12.05
N TRP A 143 -15.54 23.95 11.65
CA TRP A 143 -15.38 22.64 11.04
C TRP A 143 -14.69 22.71 9.66
N MET A 144 -15.02 23.72 8.84
CA MET A 144 -14.33 23.99 7.58
C MET A 144 -12.85 24.37 7.78
N LEU A 145 -12.53 25.18 8.80
CA LEU A 145 -11.14 25.51 9.14
C LEU A 145 -10.36 24.29 9.62
N SER A 146 -11.03 23.38 10.32
CA SER A 146 -10.43 22.11 10.78
C SER A 146 -9.98 21.23 9.60
N PHE A 147 -10.72 21.23 8.50
CA PHE A 147 -10.31 20.55 7.27
C PHE A 147 -8.99 21.13 6.72
N ILE A 148 -8.84 22.45 6.73
CA ILE A 148 -7.61 23.11 6.24
C ILE A 148 -6.40 22.65 7.08
N ILE A 149 -6.55 22.58 8.40
CA ILE A 149 -5.50 22.08 9.30
C ILE A 149 -5.17 20.61 8.98
N ALA A 150 -6.19 19.76 8.88
CA ALA A 150 -6.03 18.34 8.56
C ALA A 150 -5.35 18.12 7.20
N TYR A 151 -5.69 18.95 6.21
CA TYR A 151 -5.11 18.93 4.87
C TYR A 151 -3.62 19.30 4.88
N PHE A 152 -3.24 20.39 5.56
CA PHE A 152 -1.83 20.78 5.65
C PHE A 152 -0.99 19.74 6.39
N PHE A 153 -1.54 19.12 7.44
CA PHE A 153 -0.86 18.06 8.16
C PHE A 153 -0.66 16.81 7.29
N ASP A 154 -1.69 16.41 6.54
CA ASP A 154 -1.61 15.26 5.62
C ASP A 154 -0.54 15.49 4.55
N GLU A 155 -0.59 16.63 3.88
CA GLU A 155 0.28 16.97 2.76
C GLU A 155 1.76 17.07 3.16
N ARG A 156 2.04 17.64 4.33
CA ARG A 156 3.42 17.83 4.81
C ARG A 156 4.00 16.61 5.51
N PHE A 157 3.22 15.96 6.37
CA PHE A 157 3.76 14.91 7.24
C PHE A 157 3.37 13.51 6.77
N ASN A 158 2.08 13.22 6.67
CA ASN A 158 1.63 11.86 6.35
C ASN A 158 2.04 11.44 4.94
N ARG A 159 1.85 12.30 3.94
CA ARG A 159 2.16 11.97 2.56
C ARG A 159 3.64 11.72 2.37
N GLN A 160 4.50 12.61 2.89
CA GLN A 160 5.95 12.46 2.76
C GLN A 160 6.42 11.17 3.44
N ASN A 161 5.92 10.88 4.64
CA ASN A 161 6.26 9.65 5.35
C ASN A 161 5.75 8.40 4.62
N GLN A 162 4.55 8.42 4.04
CA GLN A 162 4.00 7.29 3.29
C GLN A 162 4.79 7.03 2.00
N ILE A 163 5.15 8.10 1.27
CA ILE A 163 6.00 8.00 0.08
C ILE A 163 7.38 7.47 0.47
N ALA A 164 7.98 7.98 1.54
CA ALA A 164 9.28 7.51 2.01
C ALA A 164 9.24 6.04 2.45
N LYS A 165 8.19 5.60 3.15
CA LYS A 165 7.99 4.19 3.51
C LYS A 165 7.85 3.32 2.27
N LEU A 166 6.99 3.70 1.32
CA LEU A 166 6.82 2.96 0.05
C LEU A 166 8.15 2.89 -0.71
N GLN A 167 8.88 4.00 -0.83
CA GLN A 167 10.19 3.98 -1.47
C GLN A 167 11.18 3.05 -0.77
N ARG A 168 11.19 2.98 0.56
CA ARG A 168 12.05 2.05 1.32
C ARG A 168 11.70 0.59 1.06
N TYR A 169 10.43 0.21 1.23
CA TYR A 169 9.95 -1.15 0.98
C TYR A 169 10.39 -1.69 -0.38
N TYR A 170 10.40 -0.81 -1.39
CA TYR A 170 10.68 -1.22 -2.75
C TYR A 170 12.11 -0.94 -3.24
N SER A 171 12.89 -0.11 -2.53
CA SER A 171 14.33 0.06 -2.83
C SER A 171 15.19 -1.01 -2.16
N ASN A 172 14.65 -1.70 -1.16
CA ASN A 172 15.37 -2.73 -0.42
C ASN A 172 14.43 -3.90 -0.05
N PRO A 173 14.03 -4.75 -1.02
CA PRO A 173 13.13 -5.88 -0.76
C PRO A 173 13.70 -6.92 0.21
N GLU A 174 14.99 -6.82 0.56
CA GLU A 174 15.72 -7.75 1.43
C GLU A 174 15.68 -7.38 2.94
N SER A 175 15.11 -6.24 3.37
CA SER A 175 15.22 -5.78 4.77
C SER A 175 14.05 -6.05 5.72
N ASP A 176 12.88 -6.49 5.25
CA ASP A 176 11.64 -6.27 6.01
C ASP A 176 10.81 -7.54 6.34
N GLU A 177 11.41 -8.74 6.39
CA GLU A 177 10.78 -9.86 7.13
C GLU A 177 10.62 -9.52 8.64
N GLU A 178 11.40 -8.57 9.18
CA GLU A 178 11.32 -8.16 10.60
C GLU A 178 10.17 -7.19 10.94
N ILE A 179 9.53 -6.51 9.97
CA ILE A 179 8.55 -5.45 10.27
C ILE A 179 7.09 -5.94 10.19
N MET A 180 6.81 -7.00 9.43
CA MET A 180 5.43 -7.53 9.32
C MET A 180 4.93 -8.16 10.62
N ASP A 181 5.81 -8.79 11.41
CA ASP A 181 5.44 -9.38 12.71
C ASP A 181 5.03 -8.34 13.76
N ASP A 182 5.49 -7.08 13.62
CA ASP A 182 5.21 -6.00 14.56
C ASP A 182 3.91 -5.22 14.23
N GLU A 183 3.55 -5.05 12.94
CA GLU A 183 2.30 -4.36 12.55
C GLU A 183 1.07 -5.30 12.54
N GLU A 184 1.23 -6.61 12.26
CA GLU A 184 0.13 -7.58 12.35
C GLU A 184 -0.30 -7.81 13.81
N ASN A 185 0.63 -7.71 14.77
CA ASN A 185 0.31 -7.72 16.21
C ASN A 185 -0.34 -6.43 16.74
N GLN A 186 -0.37 -5.34 15.97
CA GLN A 186 -0.94 -4.05 16.41
C GLN A 186 -2.28 -3.69 15.74
N THR A 187 -2.75 -4.49 14.78
CA THR A 187 -3.99 -4.22 14.02
C THR A 187 -5.13 -5.20 14.29
N LEU A 188 -4.95 -6.14 15.22
CA LEU A 188 -6.04 -6.93 15.80
C LEU A 188 -6.63 -6.21 17.04
N PRO A 189 -7.91 -5.79 17.01
CA PRO A 189 -8.70 -5.65 18.23
C PRO A 189 -9.07 -7.02 18.82
#